data_AF-A0AAC9AG98-F1
#
_entry.id   AF-A0AAC9AG98-F1
#
_cell.length_a   1.000
_cell.length_b   1.000
_cell.length_c   1.000
_cell.angle_alpha   90.00
_cell.angle_beta   90.00
_cell.angle_gamma   90.00
#
_symmetry.space_group_name_H-M   'P 1'
#
loop_
_entity.id
_entity.type
_entity.pdbx_description
1 polymer ?
#
loop_
_entity_poly.entity_id
_entity_poly.type
_entity_poly.pdbx_seq_one_letter_code
_entity_poly.pdbx_strand_id
1 'polypeptide(L)'
;MDLIKGISALIADFVEQKDDWNLSSSTPISIIKTDNNSSLPYTLDISERDDDTSIRLHLHSEENLRNVAQAVLIKNGGDDYQNSDGPFHTLIDGKGFSVFCDVSEVSFDQFSENFEGIVGRLEQMLKGAVKQAIELVSADESDADNGEIESASEDSPAPRDNVTESAPTDSDISQFEVVSPKEAIVQFLERKEWKFRDNSERQSIELGMNLDKYSDHDGKSLLLIHINYGNDDLVRFQTPMMYKFDFAKTPYSLIASVIAWYQFEYKFLSMSLDPSDGELKISIDIPLAKGVLHHTQVERIVGFMIQFTEETFDELFDDLLHAPEDAQKCIDGKISDYQQNIEAKKWVRQFETDLVGLSEEKRSQLQRALEALKDSEGSGDEQGSSASEGKGNSSESSPLEGI
;
A
#
# COMPACT_ATOMS: atom_id res chain seq x y z
N MET A 1 -19.32 38.03 -7.25
CA MET A 1 -18.75 36.82 -7.85
C MET A 1 -18.74 35.78 -6.75
N ASP A 2 -19.09 34.53 -7.03
CA ASP A 2 -18.97 33.44 -6.07
C ASP A 2 -17.46 33.25 -5.76
N LEU A 3 -17.05 33.55 -4.53
CA LEU A 3 -15.63 33.62 -4.13
C LEU A 3 -14.92 32.29 -4.40
N ILE A 4 -15.60 31.17 -4.12
CA ILE A 4 -15.09 29.82 -4.37
C ILE A 4 -14.85 29.58 -5.86
N LYS A 5 -15.78 30.02 -6.73
CA LYS A 5 -15.60 29.93 -8.18
C LYS A 5 -14.44 30.78 -8.67
N GLY A 6 -14.27 31.98 -8.10
CA GLY A 6 -13.14 32.84 -8.39
C GLY A 6 -11.80 32.18 -8.04
N ILE A 7 -11.68 31.66 -6.81
CA ILE A 7 -10.46 30.98 -6.33
C ILE A 7 -10.20 29.70 -7.12
N SER A 8 -11.25 28.93 -7.43
CA SER A 8 -11.13 27.72 -8.25
C SER A 8 -10.55 28.05 -9.64
N ALA A 9 -11.03 29.11 -10.30
CA ALA A 9 -10.47 29.54 -11.57
C ALA A 9 -8.98 29.92 -11.46
N LEU A 10 -8.59 30.63 -10.39
CA LEU A 10 -7.18 30.96 -10.16
C LEU A 10 -6.30 29.72 -9.92
N ILE A 11 -6.81 28.74 -9.18
CA ILE A 11 -6.12 27.47 -8.95
C ILE A 11 -5.93 26.73 -10.28
N ALA A 12 -6.94 26.70 -11.16
CA ALA A 12 -6.83 26.10 -12.48
C ALA A 12 -5.79 26.83 -13.37
N ASP A 13 -5.87 28.16 -13.45
CA ASP A 13 -4.93 29.00 -14.21
C ASP A 13 -3.48 28.83 -13.69
N PHE A 14 -3.31 28.64 -12.38
CA PHE A 14 -2.01 28.42 -11.76
C PHE A 14 -1.40 27.06 -12.16
N VAL A 15 -2.21 26.00 -12.20
CA VAL A 15 -1.77 24.68 -12.67
C VAL A 15 -1.36 24.71 -14.13
N GLU A 16 -2.11 25.41 -14.99
CA GLU A 16 -1.77 25.53 -16.42
C GLU A 16 -0.41 26.20 -16.66
N GLN A 17 0.07 27.00 -15.71
CA GLN A 17 1.35 27.72 -15.79
C GLN A 17 2.52 26.97 -15.15
N LYS A 18 2.26 25.86 -14.44
CA LYS A 18 3.26 25.17 -13.61
C LYS A 18 3.28 23.67 -13.95
N ASP A 19 4.34 23.23 -14.61
CA ASP A 19 4.53 21.84 -15.02
C ASP A 19 4.61 20.85 -13.82
N ASP A 20 4.86 21.35 -12.62
CA ASP A 20 4.98 20.57 -11.37
C ASP A 20 3.67 20.46 -10.58
N TRP A 21 2.54 20.96 -11.10
CA TRP A 21 1.24 20.83 -10.45
C TRP A 21 0.25 20.07 -11.33
N ASN A 22 -0.59 19.26 -10.68
CA ASN A 22 -1.62 18.45 -11.32
C ASN A 22 -2.97 18.66 -10.66
N LEU A 23 -4.02 18.67 -11.46
CA LEU A 23 -5.40 18.76 -10.97
C LEU A 23 -5.83 17.42 -10.37
N SER A 24 -6.25 17.42 -9.12
CA SER A 24 -6.67 16.21 -8.38
C SER A 24 -8.19 16.05 -8.33
N SER A 25 -8.94 17.15 -8.21
CA SER A 25 -10.39 17.13 -8.29
C SER A 25 -10.94 18.44 -8.85
N SER A 26 -12.18 18.41 -9.37
CA SER A 26 -12.76 19.54 -10.11
C SER A 26 -13.71 20.42 -9.29
N THR A 27 -14.19 19.99 -8.12
CA THR A 27 -15.17 20.75 -7.30
C THR A 27 -15.23 20.26 -5.84
N PRO A 28 -14.77 21.05 -4.84
CA PRO A 28 -13.89 22.21 -5.00
C PRO A 28 -12.58 21.79 -5.68
N ILE A 29 -11.95 22.69 -6.43
CA ILE A 29 -10.72 22.33 -7.14
C ILE A 29 -9.62 22.05 -6.10
N SER A 30 -9.04 20.86 -6.17
CA SER A 30 -7.82 20.50 -5.45
C SER A 30 -6.70 20.26 -6.44
N ILE A 31 -5.51 20.76 -6.13
CA ILE A 31 -4.32 20.56 -6.95
C ILE A 31 -3.22 19.95 -6.09
N ILE A 32 -2.47 19.04 -6.69
CA ILE A 32 -1.37 18.34 -6.05
C ILE A 32 -0.10 18.83 -6.74
N LYS A 33 0.88 19.28 -5.95
CA LYS A 33 2.21 19.50 -6.48
C LYS A 33 2.94 18.16 -6.60
N THR A 34 3.14 17.70 -7.82
CA THR A 34 3.93 16.53 -8.16
C THR A 34 5.41 16.90 -8.21
N ASP A 35 6.24 16.07 -7.59
CA ASP A 35 7.61 16.39 -7.20
C ASP A 35 8.51 16.89 -8.34
N ASN A 36 9.24 17.98 -8.05
CA ASN A 36 10.39 18.46 -8.80
C ASN A 36 11.71 18.24 -8.00
N ASN A 37 11.98 17.01 -7.57
CA ASN A 37 13.15 16.57 -6.80
C ASN A 37 13.49 17.42 -5.53
N SER A 38 12.60 18.30 -5.05
CA SER A 38 12.94 19.29 -4.04
C SER A 38 11.78 19.86 -3.21
N SER A 39 10.53 19.42 -3.44
CA SER A 39 9.37 19.88 -2.68
C SER A 39 8.52 18.74 -2.14
N LEU A 40 8.01 18.91 -0.91
CA LEU A 40 7.04 18.00 -0.30
C LEU A 40 5.79 17.89 -1.19
N PRO A 41 5.19 16.70 -1.36
CA PRO A 41 3.88 16.60 -1.98
C PRO A 41 2.84 17.17 -1.02
N TYR A 42 2.17 18.23 -1.44
CA TYR A 42 1.03 18.80 -0.73
C TYR A 42 -0.13 19.04 -1.67
N THR A 43 -1.31 18.96 -1.08
CA THR A 43 -2.57 19.30 -1.72
C THR A 43 -2.94 20.71 -1.33
N LEU A 44 -3.16 21.55 -2.33
CA LEU A 44 -3.79 22.85 -2.19
C LEU A 44 -5.27 22.68 -2.50
N ASP A 45 -6.14 22.98 -1.54
CA ASP A 45 -7.58 22.98 -1.73
C ASP A 45 -8.27 24.17 -1.06
N ILE A 46 -9.56 24.33 -1.33
CA ILE A 46 -10.42 25.33 -0.71
C ILE A 46 -11.14 24.65 0.45
N SER A 47 -10.97 25.20 1.64
CA SER A 47 -11.69 24.79 2.85
C SER A 47 -12.72 25.86 3.21
N GLU A 48 -13.98 25.46 3.31
CA GLU A 48 -15.06 26.30 3.80
C GLU A 48 -15.38 25.86 5.24
N ARG A 49 -15.33 26.79 6.19
CA ARG A 49 -15.71 26.55 7.60
C ARG A 49 -16.67 27.63 8.05
N ASP A 50 -17.90 27.25 8.34
CA ASP A 50 -18.99 28.07 8.90
C ASP A 50 -19.25 29.41 8.17
N ASP A 51 -18.37 30.40 8.34
CA ASP A 51 -18.43 31.74 7.70
C ASP A 51 -17.14 32.14 6.97
N ASP A 52 -16.08 31.32 7.01
CA ASP A 52 -14.76 31.63 6.47
C ASP A 52 -14.42 30.75 5.26
N THR A 53 -13.95 31.38 4.19
CA THR A 53 -13.30 30.70 3.06
C THR A 53 -11.80 30.79 3.27
N SER A 54 -11.13 29.63 3.31
CA SER A 54 -9.68 29.55 3.42
C SER A 54 -9.11 28.70 2.32
N ILE A 55 -7.88 29.03 1.91
CA ILE A 55 -7.06 28.12 1.12
C ILE A 55 -6.22 27.32 2.08
N ARG A 56 -6.26 26.00 1.92
CA ARG A 56 -5.54 25.06 2.76
C ARG A 56 -4.46 24.36 1.93
N LEU A 57 -3.26 24.34 2.47
CA LEU A 57 -2.16 23.50 2.01
C LEU A 57 -1.93 22.42 3.06
N HIS A 58 -2.09 21.15 2.70
CA HIS A 58 -1.90 20.04 3.64
C HIS A 58 -1.02 18.95 3.03
N LEU A 59 -0.24 18.29 3.88
CA LEU A 59 0.62 17.19 3.45
C LEU A 59 -0.21 15.92 3.23
N HIS A 60 0.13 15.14 2.21
CA HIS A 60 -0.42 13.80 2.06
C HIS A 60 -0.04 12.96 3.29
N SER A 61 -1.03 12.24 3.84
CA SER A 61 -0.90 11.44 5.06
C SER A 61 0.07 10.26 4.89
N GLU A 62 1.36 10.52 4.97
CA GLU A 62 2.35 9.49 5.25
C GLU A 62 2.36 9.17 6.74
N GLU A 63 2.41 7.86 7.06
CA GLU A 63 2.40 7.34 8.43
C GLU A 63 3.49 8.00 9.30
N ASN A 64 4.68 8.23 8.75
CA ASN A 64 5.78 8.88 9.47
C ASN A 64 5.48 10.32 9.88
N LEU A 65 4.91 11.14 8.99
CA LEU A 65 4.54 12.52 9.31
C LEU A 65 3.36 12.55 10.28
N ARG A 66 2.42 11.61 10.13
CA ARG A 66 1.33 11.44 11.09
C ARG A 66 1.84 11.07 12.49
N ASN A 67 2.86 10.22 12.58
CA ASN A 67 3.50 9.87 13.85
C ASN A 67 4.18 11.09 14.49
N VAL A 68 4.86 11.93 13.69
CA VAL A 68 5.42 13.20 14.20
C VAL A 68 4.30 14.14 14.69
N ALA A 69 3.21 14.28 13.92
CA ALA A 69 2.07 15.10 14.33
C ALA A 69 1.45 14.59 15.64
N GLN A 70 1.23 13.27 15.76
CA GLN A 70 0.74 12.64 16.99
C GLN A 70 1.67 12.88 18.18
N ALA A 71 2.98 12.76 17.99
CA ALA A 71 3.95 13.05 19.04
C ALA A 71 3.87 14.51 19.51
N VAL A 72 3.65 15.46 18.59
CA VAL A 72 3.40 16.87 18.94
C VAL A 72 2.10 17.02 19.73
N LEU A 73 1.00 16.37 19.33
CA LEU A 73 -0.26 16.41 20.07
C LEU A 73 -0.10 15.90 21.49
N ILE A 74 0.58 14.77 21.67
CA ILE A 74 0.84 14.20 22.99
C ILE A 74 1.60 15.19 23.87
N LYS A 75 2.64 15.84 23.32
CA LYS A 75 3.38 16.90 24.03
C LYS A 75 2.52 18.12 24.34
N ASN A 76 1.53 18.39 23.50
CA ASN A 76 0.54 19.45 23.68
C ASN A 76 -0.68 19.00 24.50
N GLY A 77 -0.57 17.93 25.31
CA GLY A 77 -1.65 17.47 26.19
C GLY A 77 -2.82 16.76 25.49
N GLY A 78 -2.63 16.36 24.23
CA GLY A 78 -3.65 15.77 23.36
C GLY A 78 -4.44 16.81 22.55
N ASP A 79 -4.20 18.11 22.76
CA ASP A 79 -4.87 19.18 22.04
C ASP A 79 -4.17 19.50 20.72
N ASP A 80 -4.95 19.91 19.72
CA ASP A 80 -4.44 20.38 18.43
C ASP A 80 -3.45 21.53 18.62
N TYR A 81 -2.31 21.47 17.92
CA TYR A 81 -1.37 22.58 17.92
C TYR A 81 -1.79 23.60 16.86
N GLN A 82 -1.98 24.85 17.30
CA GLN A 82 -2.37 25.96 16.43
C GLN A 82 -1.41 27.13 16.59
N ASN A 83 -1.00 27.70 15.47
CA ASN A 83 -0.19 28.92 15.44
C ASN A 83 -0.72 29.86 14.35
N SER A 84 -0.95 31.13 14.68
CA SER A 84 -1.49 32.14 13.76
C SER A 84 -0.50 33.28 13.51
N ASP A 85 -0.41 33.69 12.25
CA ASP A 85 0.41 34.82 11.77
C ASP A 85 -0.38 35.62 10.74
N GLY A 86 -1.20 36.55 11.25
CA GLY A 86 -2.12 37.35 10.43
C GLY A 86 -3.20 36.48 9.78
N PRO A 87 -3.41 36.55 8.45
CA PRO A 87 -4.40 35.71 7.78
C PRO A 87 -3.95 34.26 7.64
N PHE A 88 -2.71 33.93 8.03
CA PHE A 88 -2.18 32.58 7.93
C PHE A 88 -2.28 31.84 9.27
N HIS A 89 -2.64 30.55 9.23
CA HIS A 89 -2.60 29.71 10.42
C HIS A 89 -2.08 28.31 10.11
N THR A 90 -1.37 27.74 11.07
CA THR A 90 -0.85 26.37 11.07
C THR A 90 -1.69 25.53 12.01
N LEU A 91 -2.05 24.32 11.58
CA LEU A 91 -2.74 23.31 12.36
C LEU A 91 -1.93 22.01 12.28
N ILE A 92 -1.61 21.45 13.45
CA ILE A 92 -1.13 20.07 13.57
C ILE A 92 -2.18 19.32 14.37
N ASP A 93 -2.81 18.34 13.74
CA ASP A 93 -3.90 17.52 14.28
C ASP A 93 -3.64 16.03 14.04
N GLY A 94 -4.58 15.16 14.42
CA GLY A 94 -4.44 13.71 14.25
C GLY A 94 -4.40 13.23 12.80
N LYS A 95 -4.66 14.13 11.83
CA LYS A 95 -4.62 13.87 10.39
C LYS A 95 -3.28 14.31 9.77
N GLY A 96 -2.54 15.21 10.41
CA GLY A 96 -1.19 15.59 10.02
C GLY A 96 -0.96 17.09 10.12
N PHE A 97 -0.33 17.66 9.09
CA PHE A 97 0.05 19.07 9.04
C PHE A 97 -0.78 19.80 7.99
N SER A 98 -1.42 20.89 8.40
CA SER A 98 -2.14 21.79 7.50
C SER A 98 -1.73 23.23 7.78
N VAL A 99 -1.64 24.04 6.73
CA VAL A 99 -1.57 25.48 6.84
C VAL A 99 -2.66 26.11 6.00
N PHE A 100 -3.13 27.26 6.43
CA PHE A 100 -4.30 27.91 5.87
C PHE A 100 -4.01 29.39 5.65
N CYS A 101 -4.64 29.98 4.64
CA CYS A 101 -4.76 31.42 4.46
C CYS A 101 -6.24 31.77 4.39
N ASP A 102 -6.71 32.58 5.33
CA ASP A 102 -8.05 33.17 5.28
C ASP A 102 -8.08 34.20 4.14
N VAL A 103 -9.13 34.11 3.31
CA VAL A 103 -9.33 34.99 2.16
C VAL A 103 -10.65 35.77 2.25
N SER A 104 -11.39 35.62 3.34
CA SER A 104 -12.71 36.26 3.54
C SER A 104 -12.60 37.79 3.66
N GLU A 105 -11.48 38.31 4.19
CA GLU A 105 -11.28 39.75 4.42
C GLU A 105 -10.60 40.49 3.26
N VAL A 106 -10.12 39.78 2.23
CA VAL A 106 -9.35 40.36 1.12
C VAL A 106 -10.22 40.44 -0.14
N SER A 107 -10.19 41.57 -0.84
CA SER A 107 -10.88 41.69 -2.12
C SER A 107 -10.30 40.70 -3.14
N PHE A 108 -11.16 40.07 -3.95
CA PHE A 108 -10.72 39.04 -4.91
C PHE A 108 -9.62 39.53 -5.87
N ASP A 109 -9.67 40.80 -6.29
CA ASP A 109 -8.65 41.39 -7.17
C ASP A 109 -7.27 41.44 -6.48
N GLN A 110 -7.22 41.89 -5.23
CA GLN A 110 -5.98 41.90 -4.43
C GLN A 110 -5.48 40.48 -4.13
N PHE A 111 -6.41 39.55 -3.87
CA PHE A 111 -6.07 38.16 -3.64
C PHE A 111 -5.45 37.51 -4.89
N SER A 112 -6.06 37.72 -6.05
CA SER A 112 -5.60 37.23 -7.35
C SER A 112 -4.18 37.73 -7.68
N GLU A 113 -3.92 39.03 -7.48
CA GLU A 113 -2.60 39.63 -7.72
C GLU A 113 -1.50 39.04 -6.82
N ASN A 114 -1.86 38.49 -5.66
CA ASN A 114 -0.91 37.94 -4.67
C ASN A 114 -0.93 36.42 -4.57
N PHE A 115 -1.71 35.72 -5.40
CA PHE A 115 -1.99 34.28 -5.26
C PHE A 115 -0.71 33.43 -5.15
N GLU A 116 0.23 33.60 -6.08
CA GLU A 116 1.50 32.85 -6.09
C GLU A 116 2.35 33.13 -4.83
N GLY A 117 2.35 34.39 -4.35
CA GLY A 117 3.02 34.76 -3.12
C GLY A 117 2.38 34.13 -1.88
N ILE A 118 1.05 34.01 -1.86
CA ILE A 118 0.29 33.34 -0.81
C ILE A 118 0.62 31.85 -0.78
N VAL A 119 0.59 31.17 -1.92
CA VAL A 119 0.97 29.75 -2.03
C VAL A 119 2.42 29.55 -1.56
N GLY A 120 3.35 30.37 -2.04
CA GLY A 120 4.76 30.29 -1.60
C GLY A 120 4.95 30.49 -0.08
N ARG A 121 4.15 31.36 0.55
CA ARG A 121 4.17 31.54 2.01
C ARG A 121 3.59 30.33 2.75
N LEU A 122 2.47 29.76 2.27
CA LEU A 122 1.91 28.53 2.82
C LEU A 122 2.94 27.39 2.77
N GLU A 123 3.63 27.21 1.64
CA GLU A 123 4.70 26.20 1.52
C GLU A 123 5.80 26.38 2.58
N GLN A 124 6.25 27.62 2.80
CA GLN A 124 7.27 27.93 3.80
C GLN A 124 6.78 27.67 5.23
N MET A 125 5.53 28.04 5.53
CA MET A 125 4.94 27.79 6.84
C MET A 125 4.78 26.30 7.11
N LEU A 126 4.34 25.53 6.12
CA LEU A 126 4.18 24.07 6.24
C LEU A 126 5.53 23.39 6.51
N LYS A 127 6.58 23.78 5.77
CA LYS A 127 7.96 23.31 6.02
C LYS A 127 8.45 23.71 7.40
N GLY A 128 8.17 24.94 7.84
CA GLY A 128 8.50 25.44 9.16
C GLY A 128 7.81 24.64 10.28
N ALA A 129 6.52 24.34 10.12
CA ALA A 129 5.73 23.57 11.07
C ALA A 129 6.26 22.15 11.24
N VAL A 130 6.56 21.46 10.13
CA VAL A 130 7.15 20.11 10.17
C VAL A 130 8.53 20.15 10.86
N LYS A 131 9.36 21.13 10.52
CA LYS A 131 10.69 21.26 11.14
C LYS A 131 10.59 21.52 12.65
N GLN A 132 9.71 22.44 13.07
CA GLN A 132 9.48 22.73 14.48
C GLN A 132 8.93 21.52 15.23
N ALA A 133 7.99 20.78 14.62
CA ALA A 133 7.47 19.55 15.20
C ALA A 133 8.57 18.51 15.45
N ILE A 134 9.47 18.31 14.48
CA ILE A 134 10.61 17.41 14.63
C ILE A 134 11.55 17.88 15.74
N GLU A 135 11.85 19.18 15.80
CA GLU A 135 12.69 19.77 16.85
C GLU A 135 12.05 19.63 18.24
N LEU A 136 10.76 19.90 18.36
CA LEU A 136 9.99 19.74 19.61
C LEU A 136 10.01 18.29 20.08
N VAL A 137 9.78 17.32 19.19
CA VAL A 137 9.84 15.89 19.52
C VAL A 137 11.24 15.50 20.00
N SER A 138 12.29 16.12 19.45
CA SER A 138 13.69 15.82 19.75
C SER A 138 14.25 16.48 21.03
N ALA A 139 13.61 17.51 21.58
CA ALA A 139 14.22 18.35 22.64
C ALA A 139 14.07 17.83 24.09
N ASP A 140 13.09 16.98 24.38
CA ASP A 140 12.76 16.60 25.78
C ASP A 140 13.70 15.58 26.44
N GLU A 141 14.63 14.99 25.71
CA GLU A 141 15.48 13.92 26.26
C GLU A 141 16.89 14.39 26.66
N SER A 142 17.27 15.64 26.40
CA SER A 142 18.55 16.18 26.88
C SER A 142 18.54 16.59 28.36
N ASP A 143 17.37 16.63 29.01
CA ASP A 143 17.23 17.05 30.42
C ASP A 143 16.91 15.88 31.38
N ALA A 144 16.77 14.65 30.88
CA ALA A 144 16.40 13.49 31.69
C ALA A 144 17.58 12.67 32.25
N ASP A 145 18.84 12.95 31.86
CA ASP A 145 20.00 12.11 32.21
C ASP A 145 21.15 12.86 32.93
N ASN A 146 20.80 13.70 33.92
CA ASN A 146 21.76 14.22 34.92
C ASN A 146 21.42 13.74 36.34
N GLY A 147 20.90 12.52 36.47
CA GLY A 147 20.80 11.82 37.75
C GLY A 147 22.10 11.07 38.04
N GLU A 148 22.88 11.60 38.98
CA GLU A 148 24.10 10.98 39.52
C GLU A 148 23.94 9.47 39.77
N ILE A 149 24.70 8.65 39.02
CA ILE A 149 24.98 7.27 39.43
C ILE A 149 26.45 7.19 39.80
N GLU A 150 26.65 7.06 41.11
CA GLU A 150 27.92 6.78 41.76
C GLU A 150 28.60 5.55 41.14
N SER A 151 29.89 5.72 40.90
CA SER A 151 30.86 4.67 40.59
C SER A 151 30.94 3.63 41.71
N ALA A 152 30.71 2.36 41.38
CA ALA A 152 31.18 1.22 42.16
C ALA A 152 31.81 0.16 41.24
N SER A 153 33.15 0.24 41.20
CA SER A 153 34.15 -0.84 41.11
C SER A 153 33.75 -2.25 40.66
N GLU A 154 34.52 -2.70 39.65
CA GLU A 154 35.28 -3.96 39.60
C GLU A 154 34.56 -5.27 39.94
N ASP A 155 34.32 -6.10 38.91
CA ASP A 155 34.85 -7.46 38.95
C ASP A 155 35.07 -8.01 37.52
N SER A 156 36.32 -8.34 37.20
CA SER A 156 36.67 -9.24 36.10
C SER A 156 36.60 -10.68 36.62
N PRO A 157 36.28 -11.68 35.79
CA PRO A 157 37.42 -12.45 35.27
C PRO A 157 37.26 -13.07 33.87
N ALA A 158 38.42 -13.03 33.20
CA ALA A 158 39.08 -14.10 32.44
C ALA A 158 38.74 -14.34 30.95
N PRO A 159 39.80 -14.56 30.12
CA PRO A 159 39.68 -14.78 28.69
C PRO A 159 39.37 -16.26 28.40
N ARG A 160 38.51 -16.51 27.41
CA ARG A 160 38.36 -17.86 26.84
C ARG A 160 38.82 -17.89 25.39
N ASP A 161 39.74 -18.81 25.20
CA ASP A 161 40.46 -19.21 24.02
C ASP A 161 39.60 -19.50 22.79
N ASN A 162 40.16 -19.11 21.63
CA ASN A 162 40.17 -19.82 20.35
C ASN A 162 39.24 -21.04 20.24
N VAL A 163 38.11 -20.86 19.57
CA VAL A 163 37.37 -21.96 18.95
C VAL A 163 37.62 -21.93 17.45
N THR A 164 38.34 -22.96 17.02
CA THR A 164 38.62 -23.35 15.64
C THR A 164 37.32 -23.55 14.87
N GLU A 165 37.16 -22.84 13.75
CA GLU A 165 36.16 -23.13 12.73
C GLU A 165 36.27 -24.60 12.30
N SER A 166 35.26 -25.38 12.67
CA SER A 166 35.03 -26.69 12.08
C SER A 166 33.90 -26.53 11.07
N ALA A 167 34.25 -26.60 9.79
CA ALA A 167 33.28 -26.70 8.71
C ALA A 167 32.32 -27.88 8.98
N PRO A 168 31.00 -27.74 8.70
CA PRO A 168 30.07 -28.83 8.86
C PRO A 168 30.43 -29.95 7.88
N THR A 169 30.72 -31.12 8.43
CA THR A 169 30.94 -32.36 7.69
C THR A 169 29.64 -32.81 7.00
N ASP A 170 29.80 -33.13 5.72
CA ASP A 170 28.83 -33.53 4.68
C ASP A 170 28.06 -34.85 4.94
N SER A 171 27.84 -35.25 6.20
CA SER A 171 27.42 -36.62 6.53
C SER A 171 26.07 -36.77 7.25
N ASP A 172 25.27 -35.71 7.39
CA ASP A 172 23.95 -35.77 8.06
C ASP A 172 22.76 -35.27 7.21
N ILE A 173 22.88 -35.29 5.87
CA ILE A 173 21.76 -35.01 4.93
C ILE A 173 21.24 -36.31 4.26
N SER A 174 21.66 -37.48 4.75
CA SER A 174 21.20 -38.76 4.21
C SER A 174 19.89 -39.22 4.85
N GLN A 175 18.75 -38.62 4.46
CA GLN A 175 17.42 -39.28 4.59
C GLN A 175 16.21 -38.58 3.93
N PHE A 176 16.37 -37.52 3.14
CA PHE A 176 15.28 -37.09 2.27
C PHE A 176 15.30 -37.95 1.01
N GLU A 177 14.35 -38.89 0.89
CA GLU A 177 14.10 -39.59 -0.37
C GLU A 177 13.91 -38.53 -1.46
N VAL A 178 14.76 -38.58 -2.48
CA VAL A 178 14.67 -37.72 -3.66
C VAL A 178 13.48 -38.23 -4.47
N VAL A 179 12.31 -37.69 -4.17
CA VAL A 179 11.05 -38.00 -4.86
C VAL A 179 11.08 -37.36 -6.25
N SER A 180 10.70 -38.11 -7.29
CA SER A 180 10.62 -37.56 -8.65
C SER A 180 9.55 -36.46 -8.75
N PRO A 181 9.65 -35.52 -9.71
CA PRO A 181 8.64 -34.47 -9.85
C PRO A 181 7.23 -35.02 -10.01
N LYS A 182 7.07 -36.11 -10.78
CA LYS A 182 5.80 -36.81 -10.95
C LYS A 182 5.24 -37.29 -9.60
N GLU A 183 6.06 -37.99 -8.82
CA GLU A 183 5.64 -38.52 -7.51
C GLU A 183 5.28 -37.39 -6.54
N ALA A 184 6.02 -36.28 -6.54
CA ALA A 184 5.71 -35.11 -5.71
C ALA A 184 4.34 -34.49 -6.07
N ILE A 185 4.03 -34.42 -7.37
CA ILE A 185 2.73 -33.94 -7.87
C ILE A 185 1.62 -34.92 -7.47
N VAL A 186 1.81 -36.22 -7.70
CA VAL A 186 0.80 -37.26 -7.40
C VAL A 186 0.52 -37.33 -5.89
N GLN A 187 1.56 -37.34 -5.05
CA GLN A 187 1.41 -37.33 -3.59
C GLN A 187 0.60 -36.12 -3.09
N PHE A 188 0.80 -34.95 -3.69
CA PHE A 188 0.01 -33.76 -3.39
C PHE A 188 -1.46 -33.95 -3.78
N LEU A 189 -1.73 -34.39 -5.01
CA LEU A 189 -3.09 -34.55 -5.52
C LEU A 189 -3.87 -35.62 -4.76
N GLU A 190 -3.23 -36.74 -4.43
CA GLU A 190 -3.82 -37.81 -3.61
C GLU A 190 -4.13 -37.33 -2.20
N ARG A 191 -3.23 -36.56 -1.57
CA ARG A 191 -3.47 -35.97 -0.24
C ARG A 191 -4.67 -35.00 -0.23
N LYS A 192 -4.88 -34.27 -1.31
CA LYS A 192 -6.03 -33.38 -1.49
C LYS A 192 -7.30 -34.11 -1.95
N GLU A 193 -7.22 -35.42 -2.19
CA GLU A 193 -8.30 -36.25 -2.74
C GLU A 193 -8.83 -35.72 -4.09
N TRP A 194 -7.96 -35.10 -4.89
CA TRP A 194 -8.32 -34.51 -6.16
C TRP A 194 -8.26 -35.53 -7.30
N LYS A 195 -9.23 -35.44 -8.20
CA LYS A 195 -9.24 -36.26 -9.41
C LYS A 195 -8.29 -35.66 -10.44
N PHE A 196 -7.46 -36.50 -11.04
CA PHE A 196 -6.54 -36.11 -12.09
C PHE A 196 -6.40 -37.23 -13.13
N ARG A 197 -5.88 -36.86 -14.30
CA ARG A 197 -5.52 -37.77 -15.38
C ARG A 197 -4.01 -37.74 -15.56
N ASP A 198 -3.36 -38.88 -15.31
CA ASP A 198 -1.94 -39.08 -15.62
C ASP A 198 -1.79 -39.52 -17.08
N ASN A 199 -1.07 -38.74 -17.86
CA ASN A 199 -0.62 -39.10 -19.20
C ASN A 199 0.89 -39.35 -19.17
N SER A 200 1.26 -40.56 -18.74
CA SER A 200 2.67 -40.94 -18.58
C SER A 200 3.44 -40.97 -19.91
N GLU A 201 2.77 -41.19 -21.05
CA GLU A 201 3.42 -41.13 -22.37
C GLU A 201 3.87 -39.72 -22.74
N ARG A 202 3.08 -38.71 -22.35
CA ARG A 202 3.39 -37.28 -22.57
C ARG A 202 4.08 -36.62 -21.38
N GLN A 203 4.35 -37.39 -20.33
CA GLN A 203 4.91 -36.90 -19.06
C GLN A 203 4.14 -35.67 -18.56
N SER A 204 2.81 -35.79 -18.51
CA SER A 204 1.93 -34.72 -18.07
C SER A 204 0.80 -35.22 -17.18
N ILE A 205 0.33 -34.37 -16.27
CA ILE A 205 -0.85 -34.59 -15.45
C ILE A 205 -1.85 -33.48 -15.75
N GLU A 206 -3.12 -33.84 -15.93
CA GLU A 206 -4.23 -32.91 -16.12
C GLU A 206 -5.16 -32.99 -14.91
N LEU A 207 -5.53 -31.86 -14.33
CA LEU A 207 -6.55 -31.78 -13.29
C LEU A 207 -7.59 -30.72 -13.65
N GLY A 208 -8.85 -31.01 -13.36
CA GLY A 208 -9.97 -30.11 -13.60
C GLY A 208 -10.70 -29.82 -12.29
N MET A 209 -11.09 -28.57 -12.09
CA MET A 209 -11.68 -28.10 -10.85
C MET A 209 -12.79 -27.09 -11.15
N ASN A 210 -13.94 -27.30 -10.51
CA ASN A 210 -15.01 -26.32 -10.60
C ASN A 210 -14.70 -25.16 -9.68
N LEU A 211 -14.88 -23.96 -10.22
CA LEU A 211 -14.67 -22.69 -9.56
C LEU A 211 -16.03 -21.99 -9.40
N ASP A 212 -16.17 -21.13 -8.41
CA ASP A 212 -17.45 -20.51 -8.07
C ASP A 212 -17.72 -19.26 -8.92
N LYS A 213 -16.68 -18.48 -9.16
CA LYS A 213 -16.72 -17.18 -9.85
C LYS A 213 -16.32 -17.29 -11.31
N TYR A 214 -15.27 -18.06 -11.55
CA TYR A 214 -14.69 -18.18 -12.88
C TYR A 214 -15.63 -18.84 -13.88
N SER A 215 -15.57 -18.37 -15.12
CA SER A 215 -16.23 -18.97 -16.27
C SER A 215 -15.26 -19.01 -17.46
N ASP A 216 -15.11 -20.19 -18.08
CA ASP A 216 -14.30 -20.36 -19.28
C ASP A 216 -14.99 -19.77 -20.53
N HIS A 217 -14.32 -19.85 -21.67
CA HIS A 217 -14.84 -19.36 -22.95
C HIS A 217 -16.15 -20.04 -23.43
N ASP A 218 -16.47 -21.23 -22.90
CA ASP A 218 -17.71 -21.97 -23.17
C ASP A 218 -18.81 -21.65 -22.14
N GLY A 219 -18.54 -20.78 -21.16
CA GLY A 219 -19.45 -20.47 -20.06
C GLY A 219 -19.47 -21.53 -18.95
N LYS A 220 -18.46 -22.41 -18.88
CA LYS A 220 -18.35 -23.45 -17.86
C LYS A 220 -17.41 -22.97 -16.76
N SER A 221 -17.81 -23.18 -15.52
CA SER A 221 -16.98 -22.85 -14.37
C SER A 221 -15.92 -23.91 -14.07
N LEU A 222 -15.21 -24.38 -15.10
CA LEU A 222 -14.20 -25.44 -14.99
C LEU A 222 -12.81 -24.90 -15.33
N LEU A 223 -11.94 -24.80 -14.33
CA LEU A 223 -10.52 -24.54 -14.54
C LEU A 223 -9.78 -25.84 -14.81
N LEU A 224 -9.03 -25.86 -15.92
CA LEU A 224 -8.18 -26.98 -16.32
C LEU A 224 -6.71 -26.60 -16.12
N ILE A 225 -6.00 -27.35 -15.27
CA ILE A 225 -4.56 -27.19 -15.05
C ILE A 225 -3.82 -28.37 -15.67
N HIS A 226 -2.86 -28.07 -16.53
CA HIS A 226 -1.95 -29.01 -17.14
C HIS A 226 -0.57 -28.86 -16.48
N ILE A 227 -0.03 -29.94 -15.96
CA ILE A 227 1.28 -29.99 -15.33
C ILE A 227 2.19 -30.85 -16.22
N ASN A 228 3.15 -30.23 -16.89
CA ASN A 228 4.14 -30.91 -17.73
C ASN A 228 5.44 -31.09 -16.94
N TYR A 229 5.91 -32.34 -16.88
CA TYR A 229 7.16 -32.74 -16.20
C TYR A 229 8.08 -33.54 -17.14
N GLY A 230 7.89 -33.44 -18.46
CA GLY A 230 8.69 -34.15 -19.46
C GLY A 230 10.07 -33.53 -19.73
N ASN A 231 10.32 -32.34 -19.20
CA ASN A 231 11.64 -31.72 -19.23
C ASN A 231 12.32 -31.91 -17.86
N ASP A 232 13.44 -32.63 -17.84
CA ASP A 232 14.18 -32.91 -16.60
C ASP A 232 14.66 -31.62 -15.89
N ASP A 233 14.82 -30.53 -16.63
CA ASP A 233 15.26 -29.24 -16.08
C ASP A 233 14.10 -28.33 -15.66
N LEU A 234 12.84 -28.63 -16.00
CA LEU A 234 11.71 -27.73 -15.82
C LEU A 234 10.37 -28.46 -15.65
N VAL A 235 9.61 -28.06 -14.62
CA VAL A 235 8.19 -28.41 -14.51
C VAL A 235 7.35 -27.18 -14.81
N ARG A 236 6.38 -27.32 -15.72
CA ARG A 236 5.45 -26.25 -16.10
C ARG A 236 4.05 -26.56 -15.63
N PHE A 237 3.46 -25.63 -14.89
CA PHE A 237 2.04 -25.59 -14.56
C PHE A 237 1.39 -24.59 -15.51
N GLN A 238 0.30 -24.95 -16.17
CA GLN A 238 -0.36 -24.05 -17.12
C GLN A 238 -1.86 -24.27 -17.16
N THR A 239 -2.63 -23.22 -17.42
CA THR A 239 -4.06 -23.31 -17.71
C THR A 239 -4.26 -22.92 -19.17
N PRO A 240 -4.33 -23.90 -20.09
CA PRO A 240 -4.64 -23.60 -21.49
C PRO A 240 -6.09 -23.10 -21.60
N MET A 241 -6.37 -22.27 -22.61
CA MET A 241 -7.72 -21.77 -22.88
C MET A 241 -8.40 -21.10 -21.68
N MET A 242 -7.64 -20.41 -20.83
CA MET A 242 -8.17 -19.75 -19.64
C MET A 242 -9.23 -18.71 -20.03
N TYR A 243 -8.90 -17.85 -21.00
CA TYR A 243 -9.87 -16.94 -21.63
C TYR A 243 -9.70 -16.94 -23.14
N LYS A 244 -10.74 -16.49 -23.84
CA LYS A 244 -10.69 -16.25 -25.28
C LYS A 244 -11.28 -14.88 -25.58
N PHE A 245 -10.43 -13.95 -25.99
CA PHE A 245 -10.85 -12.58 -26.26
C PHE A 245 -11.28 -12.39 -27.72
N ASP A 246 -12.34 -11.60 -27.89
CA ASP A 246 -12.75 -11.08 -29.19
C ASP A 246 -12.10 -9.72 -29.41
N PHE A 247 -11.05 -9.67 -30.24
CA PHE A 247 -10.32 -8.42 -30.53
C PHE A 247 -11.16 -7.38 -31.28
N ALA A 248 -12.34 -7.72 -31.80
CA ALA A 248 -13.27 -6.74 -32.32
C ALA A 248 -14.01 -5.98 -31.20
N LYS A 249 -14.09 -6.56 -30.00
CA LYS A 249 -14.74 -5.97 -28.82
C LYS A 249 -13.74 -5.35 -27.86
N THR A 250 -12.67 -6.07 -27.55
CA THR A 250 -11.69 -5.67 -26.55
C THR A 250 -10.36 -5.37 -27.24
N PRO A 251 -9.86 -4.12 -27.17
CA PRO A 251 -8.62 -3.75 -27.82
C PRO A 251 -7.44 -4.59 -27.30
N TYR A 252 -6.62 -5.10 -28.22
CA TYR A 252 -5.41 -5.86 -27.87
C TYR A 252 -4.51 -5.10 -26.90
N SER A 253 -4.38 -3.78 -27.06
CA SER A 253 -3.57 -2.93 -26.17
C SER A 253 -4.03 -2.98 -24.73
N LEU A 254 -5.33 -2.98 -24.48
CA LEU A 254 -5.89 -3.07 -23.12
C LEU A 254 -5.57 -4.44 -22.51
N ILE A 255 -5.81 -5.53 -23.25
CA ILE A 255 -5.49 -6.89 -22.77
C ILE A 255 -3.99 -7.01 -22.48
N ALA A 256 -3.14 -6.47 -23.35
CA ALA A 256 -1.70 -6.45 -23.16
C ALA A 256 -1.27 -5.65 -21.92
N SER A 257 -1.92 -4.51 -21.62
CA SER A 257 -1.67 -3.74 -20.39
C SER A 257 -2.02 -4.54 -19.13
N VAL A 258 -3.16 -5.24 -19.14
CA VAL A 258 -3.58 -6.09 -18.01
C VAL A 258 -2.61 -7.27 -17.82
N ILE A 259 -2.19 -7.91 -18.91
CA ILE A 259 -1.14 -8.95 -18.88
C ILE A 259 0.15 -8.38 -18.27
N ALA A 260 0.61 -7.24 -18.76
CA ALA A 260 1.84 -6.62 -18.27
C ALA A 260 1.76 -6.26 -16.79
N TRP A 261 0.59 -5.80 -16.33
CA TRP A 261 0.35 -5.51 -14.92
C TRP A 261 0.46 -6.76 -14.04
N TYR A 262 -0.25 -7.84 -14.36
CA TYR A 262 -0.22 -9.04 -13.53
C TYR A 262 1.13 -9.75 -13.59
N GLN A 263 1.86 -9.70 -14.71
CA GLN A 263 3.27 -10.17 -14.75
C GLN A 263 4.22 -9.26 -13.97
N PHE A 264 3.91 -7.96 -13.89
CA PHE A 264 4.61 -7.04 -13.01
C PHE A 264 4.32 -7.36 -11.54
N GLU A 265 3.08 -7.64 -11.17
CA GLU A 265 2.67 -7.93 -9.79
C GLU A 265 3.18 -9.30 -9.33
N TYR A 266 2.99 -10.34 -10.15
CA TYR A 266 3.36 -11.72 -9.86
C TYR A 266 4.58 -12.15 -10.69
N LYS A 267 5.78 -11.95 -10.12
CA LYS A 267 7.06 -12.15 -10.85
C LYS A 267 7.31 -13.56 -11.40
N PHE A 268 6.61 -14.57 -10.90
CA PHE A 268 6.72 -15.97 -11.34
C PHE A 268 5.61 -16.37 -12.33
N LEU A 269 4.65 -15.49 -12.58
CA LEU A 269 3.53 -15.71 -13.50
C LEU A 269 3.94 -15.35 -14.92
N SER A 270 3.76 -16.28 -15.85
CA SER A 270 3.87 -16.04 -17.28
C SER A 270 2.48 -16.08 -17.90
N MET A 271 2.09 -14.99 -18.56
CA MET A 271 0.83 -14.91 -19.31
C MET A 271 1.15 -14.74 -20.79
N SER A 272 0.45 -15.46 -21.64
CA SER A 272 0.63 -15.37 -23.09
C SER A 272 -0.72 -15.30 -23.79
N LEU A 273 -0.86 -14.33 -24.69
CA LEU A 273 -2.03 -14.13 -25.53
C LEU A 273 -1.70 -14.54 -26.96
N ASP A 274 -2.47 -15.47 -27.51
CA ASP A 274 -2.36 -15.86 -28.92
C ASP A 274 -3.11 -14.83 -29.79
N PRO A 275 -2.43 -14.07 -30.67
CA PRO A 275 -3.08 -13.06 -31.48
C PRO A 275 -3.94 -13.65 -32.61
N SER A 276 -3.82 -14.96 -32.89
CA SER A 276 -4.55 -15.60 -33.98
C SER A 276 -5.99 -15.96 -33.60
N ASP A 277 -6.22 -16.33 -32.34
CA ASP A 277 -7.54 -16.76 -31.85
C ASP A 277 -7.99 -16.11 -30.55
N GLY A 278 -7.15 -15.25 -29.95
CA GLY A 278 -7.46 -14.54 -28.71
C GLY A 278 -7.29 -15.39 -27.46
N GLU A 279 -6.68 -16.58 -27.55
CA GLU A 279 -6.48 -17.46 -26.40
C GLU A 279 -5.48 -16.85 -25.40
N LEU A 280 -5.92 -16.65 -24.17
CA LEU A 280 -5.05 -16.34 -23.04
C LEU A 280 -4.70 -17.63 -22.29
N LYS A 281 -3.41 -17.78 -22.03
CA LYS A 281 -2.84 -18.85 -21.20
C LYS A 281 -2.08 -18.21 -20.04
N ILE A 282 -2.15 -18.83 -18.87
CA ILE A 282 -1.20 -18.56 -17.80
C ILE A 282 -0.35 -19.79 -17.52
N SER A 283 0.88 -19.56 -17.10
CA SER A 283 1.83 -20.61 -16.80
C SER A 283 2.81 -20.18 -15.71
N ILE A 284 3.27 -21.16 -14.93
CA ILE A 284 4.30 -21.01 -13.92
C ILE A 284 5.34 -22.10 -14.17
N ASP A 285 6.59 -21.66 -14.30
CA ASP A 285 7.73 -22.48 -14.64
C ASP A 285 8.62 -22.67 -13.41
N ILE A 286 8.84 -23.92 -13.01
CA ILE A 286 9.70 -24.28 -11.88
C ILE A 286 10.98 -24.92 -12.42
N PRO A 287 12.11 -24.20 -12.41
CA PRO A 287 13.38 -24.78 -12.80
C PRO A 287 13.80 -25.83 -11.77
N LEU A 288 14.07 -27.03 -12.24
CA LEU A 288 14.56 -28.12 -11.40
C LEU A 288 16.08 -28.23 -11.47
N ALA A 289 16.68 -28.15 -12.66
CA ALA A 289 18.11 -28.40 -12.89
C ALA A 289 18.62 -29.70 -12.22
N LYS A 290 19.10 -29.64 -10.97
CA LYS A 290 19.52 -30.79 -10.15
C LYS A 290 18.75 -30.93 -8.83
N GLY A 291 17.79 -30.04 -8.58
CA GLY A 291 16.95 -30.02 -7.39
C GLY A 291 15.75 -30.97 -7.52
N VAL A 292 14.98 -31.04 -6.44
CA VAL A 292 13.73 -31.81 -6.37
C VAL A 292 12.53 -30.87 -6.27
N LEU A 293 11.42 -31.28 -6.89
CA LEU A 293 10.14 -30.62 -6.68
C LEU A 293 9.56 -31.09 -5.35
N HIS A 294 9.36 -30.18 -4.41
CA HIS A 294 8.72 -30.51 -3.15
C HIS A 294 7.19 -30.38 -3.26
N HIS A 295 6.44 -31.28 -2.61
CA HIS A 295 4.98 -31.27 -2.68
C HIS A 295 4.35 -29.94 -2.21
N THR A 296 4.98 -29.22 -1.26
CA THR A 296 4.49 -27.89 -0.83
C THR A 296 4.66 -26.82 -1.92
N GLN A 297 5.61 -26.98 -2.85
CA GLN A 297 5.72 -26.09 -4.01
C GLN A 297 4.55 -26.35 -4.96
N VAL A 298 4.22 -27.62 -5.21
CA VAL A 298 3.03 -28.01 -5.99
C VAL A 298 1.77 -27.41 -5.38
N GLU A 299 1.60 -27.54 -4.06
CA GLU A 299 0.46 -26.97 -3.33
C GLU A 299 0.35 -25.46 -3.49
N ARG A 300 1.46 -24.73 -3.31
CA ARG A 300 1.48 -23.27 -3.44
C ARG A 300 1.17 -22.82 -4.85
N ILE A 301 1.72 -23.50 -5.87
CA ILE A 301 1.52 -23.12 -7.27
C ILE A 301 0.09 -23.39 -7.69
N VAL A 302 -0.43 -24.59 -7.44
CA VAL A 302 -1.80 -24.94 -7.80
C VAL A 302 -2.81 -24.09 -7.02
N GLY A 303 -2.57 -23.88 -5.73
CA GLY A 303 -3.38 -22.98 -4.91
C GLY A 303 -3.37 -21.55 -5.43
N PHE A 304 -2.20 -21.01 -5.78
CA PHE A 304 -2.08 -19.71 -6.41
C PHE A 304 -2.86 -19.64 -7.73
N MET A 305 -2.74 -20.62 -8.63
CA MET A 305 -3.45 -20.59 -9.91
C MET A 305 -4.97 -20.57 -9.73
N ILE A 306 -5.49 -21.33 -8.76
CA ILE A 306 -6.92 -21.31 -8.42
C ILE A 306 -7.33 -19.93 -7.91
N GLN A 307 -6.62 -19.43 -6.90
CA GLN A 307 -6.93 -18.16 -6.25
C GLN A 307 -6.82 -17.00 -7.23
N PHE A 308 -5.72 -16.93 -7.99
CA PHE A 308 -5.52 -15.94 -9.04
C PHE A 308 -6.67 -15.96 -10.05
N THR A 309 -7.12 -17.14 -10.48
CA THR A 309 -8.23 -17.26 -11.44
C THR A 309 -9.54 -16.75 -10.85
N GLU A 310 -9.90 -17.14 -9.62
CA GLU A 310 -11.12 -16.69 -8.94
C GLU A 310 -11.13 -15.18 -8.69
N GLU A 311 -10.01 -14.63 -8.20
CA GLU A 311 -9.93 -13.22 -7.81
C GLU A 311 -9.86 -12.30 -9.03
N THR A 312 -9.01 -12.62 -10.00
CA THR A 312 -8.82 -11.77 -11.17
C THR A 312 -9.97 -11.85 -12.17
N PHE A 313 -10.76 -12.93 -12.14
CA PHE A 313 -11.97 -13.03 -12.96
C PHE A 313 -12.96 -11.93 -12.60
N ASP A 314 -13.44 -11.91 -11.35
CA ASP A 314 -14.38 -10.91 -10.85
C ASP A 314 -13.79 -9.49 -10.89
N GLU A 315 -12.50 -9.36 -10.62
CA GLU A 315 -11.86 -8.05 -10.50
C GLU A 315 -11.68 -7.34 -11.84
N LEU A 316 -11.37 -8.08 -12.92
CA LEU A 316 -10.89 -7.45 -14.14
C LEU A 316 -11.15 -8.26 -15.42
N PHE A 317 -11.04 -9.59 -15.40
CA PHE A 317 -11.18 -10.37 -16.62
C PHE A 317 -12.62 -10.49 -17.12
N ASP A 318 -13.63 -10.48 -16.23
CA ASP A 318 -15.04 -10.41 -16.62
C ASP A 318 -15.32 -9.09 -17.37
N ASP A 319 -14.83 -7.97 -16.84
CA ASP A 319 -14.91 -6.67 -17.52
C ASP A 319 -14.14 -6.66 -18.85
N LEU A 320 -12.97 -7.30 -18.94
CA LEU A 320 -12.28 -7.42 -20.23
C LEU A 320 -13.09 -8.20 -21.28
N LEU A 321 -13.92 -9.16 -20.86
CA LEU A 321 -14.76 -9.95 -21.75
C LEU A 321 -16.07 -9.25 -22.10
N HIS A 322 -16.60 -8.40 -21.21
CA HIS A 322 -17.97 -7.90 -21.28
C HIS A 322 -18.11 -6.38 -21.23
N ALA A 323 -17.21 -5.66 -20.56
CA ALA A 323 -17.22 -4.21 -20.37
C ALA A 323 -15.80 -3.58 -20.46
N PRO A 324 -15.17 -3.52 -21.66
CA PRO A 324 -13.78 -3.08 -21.81
C PRO A 324 -13.48 -1.67 -21.29
N GLU A 325 -14.47 -0.78 -21.29
CA GLU A 325 -14.32 0.58 -20.76
C GLU A 325 -14.13 0.59 -19.24
N ASP A 326 -14.78 -0.32 -18.53
CA ASP A 326 -14.67 -0.44 -17.07
C ASP A 326 -13.37 -1.15 -16.70
N ALA A 327 -12.96 -2.16 -17.47
CA ALA A 327 -11.63 -2.76 -17.35
C ALA A 327 -10.50 -1.73 -17.53
N GLN A 328 -10.64 -0.81 -18.50
CA GLN A 328 -9.68 0.27 -18.72
C GLN A 328 -9.57 1.19 -17.49
N LYS A 329 -10.69 1.60 -16.91
CA LYS A 329 -10.67 2.42 -15.67
C LYS A 329 -10.04 1.67 -14.50
N CYS A 330 -10.36 0.38 -14.35
CA CYS A 330 -9.81 -0.46 -13.29
C CYS A 330 -8.28 -0.55 -13.39
N ILE A 331 -7.74 -0.84 -14.57
CA ILE A 331 -6.29 -0.95 -14.77
C ILE A 331 -5.57 0.40 -14.62
N ASP A 332 -6.17 1.49 -15.12
CA ASP A 332 -5.60 2.83 -14.97
C ASP A 332 -5.55 3.26 -13.49
N GLY A 333 -6.59 2.93 -12.71
CA GLY A 333 -6.62 3.13 -11.27
C GLY A 333 -5.48 2.39 -10.56
N LYS A 334 -5.33 1.09 -10.84
CA LYS A 334 -4.24 0.27 -10.28
C LYS A 334 -2.86 0.83 -10.60
N ILE A 335 -2.64 1.27 -11.85
CA ILE A 335 -1.37 1.86 -12.27
C ILE A 335 -1.11 3.18 -11.55
N SER A 336 -2.11 4.06 -11.47
CA SER A 336 -2.03 5.34 -10.75
C SER A 336 -1.68 5.13 -9.27
N ASP A 337 -2.39 4.23 -8.58
CA ASP A 337 -2.14 3.92 -7.17
C ASP A 337 -0.71 3.40 -6.94
N TYR A 338 -0.20 2.58 -7.86
CA TYR A 338 1.18 2.09 -7.77
C TYR A 338 2.22 3.18 -8.03
N GLN A 339 1.97 4.09 -8.98
CA GLN A 339 2.85 5.24 -9.21
C GLN A 339 2.93 6.13 -7.97
N GLN A 340 1.78 6.46 -7.37
CA GLN A 340 1.72 7.20 -6.11
C GLN A 340 2.49 6.48 -4.99
N ASN A 341 2.35 5.17 -4.87
CA ASN A 341 3.08 4.37 -3.88
C ASN A 341 4.60 4.32 -4.13
N ILE A 342 5.07 4.26 -5.38
CA ILE A 342 6.51 4.35 -5.68
C ILE A 342 7.03 5.73 -5.30
N GLU A 343 6.30 6.78 -5.64
CA GLU A 343 6.70 8.16 -5.37
C GLU A 343 6.83 8.41 -3.87
N ALA A 344 5.84 7.96 -3.08
CA ALA A 344 5.93 7.95 -1.62
C ALA A 344 7.17 7.20 -1.11
N LYS A 345 7.46 6.00 -1.63
CA LYS A 345 8.67 5.23 -1.23
C LYS A 345 9.98 5.91 -1.62
N LYS A 346 10.05 6.54 -2.79
CA LYS A 346 11.24 7.31 -3.21
C LYS A 346 11.44 8.50 -2.28
N TRP A 347 10.36 9.15 -1.91
CA TRP A 347 10.39 10.24 -0.94
C TRP A 347 10.88 9.77 0.43
N VAL A 348 10.35 8.69 0.99
CA VAL A 348 10.84 8.12 2.26
C VAL A 348 12.34 7.84 2.20
N ARG A 349 12.83 7.26 1.10
CA ARG A 349 14.27 7.01 0.94
C ARG A 349 15.08 8.29 0.83
N GLN A 350 14.56 9.32 0.16
CA GLN A 350 15.22 10.62 0.08
C GLN A 350 15.25 11.30 1.45
N PHE A 351 14.12 11.28 2.18
CA PHE A 351 14.02 11.76 3.54
C PHE A 351 14.96 11.01 4.48
N GLU A 352 14.99 9.67 4.44
CA GLU A 352 15.97 8.85 5.17
C GLU A 352 17.41 9.25 4.81
N THR A 353 17.69 9.53 3.54
CA THR A 353 19.01 9.99 3.07
C THR A 353 19.36 11.37 3.62
N ASP A 354 18.42 12.30 3.64
CA ASP A 354 18.59 13.63 4.21
C ASP A 354 18.76 13.55 5.75
N LEU A 355 18.11 12.58 6.39
CA LEU A 355 18.32 12.20 7.79
C LEU A 355 19.66 11.49 8.04
N VAL A 356 20.40 10.98 7.03
CA VAL A 356 21.80 10.50 7.22
C VAL A 356 22.70 11.65 7.69
N GLY A 357 22.33 12.90 7.42
CA GLY A 357 22.98 14.08 7.97
C GLY A 357 22.75 14.29 9.47
N LEU A 358 21.84 13.54 10.10
CA LEU A 358 21.68 13.48 11.55
C LEU A 358 22.60 12.40 12.13
N SER A 359 23.23 12.67 13.28
CA SER A 359 24.13 11.72 13.94
C SER A 359 23.46 10.35 14.15
N GLU A 360 24.26 9.27 14.12
CA GLU A 360 23.80 7.89 14.39
C GLU A 360 22.95 7.80 15.67
N GLU A 361 23.26 8.64 16.65
CA GLU A 361 22.56 8.77 17.92
C GLU A 361 21.08 9.17 17.74
N LYS A 362 20.79 10.16 16.87
CA LYS A 362 19.42 10.60 16.58
C LYS A 362 18.62 9.58 15.76
N ARG A 363 19.30 8.80 14.91
CA ARG A 363 18.67 7.69 14.16
C ARG A 363 18.27 6.53 15.07
N SER A 364 19.17 6.11 15.96
CA SER A 364 18.85 5.06 16.94
C SER A 364 17.77 5.48 17.94
N GLN A 365 17.61 6.78 18.19
CA GLN A 365 16.57 7.33 19.07
C GLN A 365 15.18 7.29 18.42
N LEU A 366 15.06 7.74 17.17
CA LEU A 366 13.80 7.68 16.41
C LEU A 366 13.30 6.23 16.25
N GLN A 367 14.22 5.30 16.01
CA GLN A 367 13.90 3.88 15.84
C GLN A 367 13.46 3.21 17.16
N ARG A 368 14.06 3.60 18.31
CA ARG A 368 13.63 3.13 19.64
C ARG A 368 12.27 3.67 20.07
N ALA A 369 11.98 4.94 19.77
CA ALA A 369 10.66 5.53 20.06
C ALA A 369 9.55 4.83 19.25
N LEU A 370 9.82 4.48 18.00
CA LEU A 370 8.92 3.70 17.14
C LEU A 370 8.69 2.27 17.64
N GLU A 371 9.71 1.61 18.19
CA GLU A 371 9.58 0.24 18.77
C GLU A 371 8.84 0.25 20.11
N ALA A 372 9.12 1.21 21.00
CA ALA A 372 8.43 1.33 22.28
C ALA A 372 6.91 1.58 22.13
N LEU A 373 6.49 2.24 21.04
CA LEU A 373 5.07 2.47 20.72
C LEU A 373 4.36 1.19 20.28
N LYS A 374 5.02 0.33 19.48
CA LYS A 374 4.48 -0.97 19.07
C LYS A 374 4.28 -1.92 20.25
N ASP A 375 5.13 -1.83 21.26
CA ASP A 375 5.01 -2.63 22.48
C ASP A 375 3.92 -2.10 23.44
N SER A 376 3.60 -0.80 23.38
CA SER A 376 2.58 -0.17 24.24
C SER A 376 1.13 -0.43 23.79
N GLU A 377 0.90 -0.73 22.51
CA GLU A 377 -0.43 -1.11 22.00
C GLU A 377 -0.82 -2.56 22.33
N GLY A 378 0.14 -3.38 22.82
CA GLY A 378 -0.08 -4.79 23.15
C GLY A 378 -0.50 -5.10 24.59
N SER A 379 -0.51 -4.12 25.50
CA SER A 379 -0.73 -4.38 26.95
C SER A 379 -1.99 -3.73 27.54
N GLY A 380 -2.96 -3.35 26.70
CA GLY A 380 -4.09 -2.51 27.08
C GLY A 380 -5.46 -3.18 27.20
N ASP A 381 -5.55 -4.48 27.52
CA ASP A 381 -6.83 -5.13 27.82
C ASP A 381 -6.73 -5.96 29.11
N GLU A 382 -7.08 -5.35 30.23
CA GLU A 382 -7.81 -5.95 31.37
C GLU A 382 -7.81 -4.96 32.54
N GLN A 383 -8.89 -4.17 32.68
CA GLN A 383 -9.59 -3.91 33.95
C GLN A 383 -10.62 -2.78 33.82
N GLY A 384 -11.85 -3.03 34.30
CA GLY A 384 -12.65 -1.97 34.90
C GLY A 384 -14.09 -1.80 34.42
N SER A 385 -14.88 -2.87 34.26
CA SER A 385 -16.35 -2.74 34.23
C SER A 385 -16.91 -2.71 35.66
N SER A 386 -17.44 -1.57 36.09
CA SER A 386 -18.40 -1.50 37.20
C SER A 386 -19.36 -0.31 37.07
N ALA A 387 -20.60 -0.65 36.70
CA ALA A 387 -21.90 -0.13 37.12
C ALA A 387 -22.08 1.35 37.55
N SER A 388 -23.10 1.99 36.95
CA SER A 388 -24.14 2.65 37.75
C SER A 388 -25.49 2.65 37.04
N GLU A 389 -26.47 2.02 37.68
CA GLU A 389 -27.90 2.09 37.38
C GLU A 389 -28.48 3.49 37.67
N GLY A 390 -29.46 3.91 36.88
CA GLY A 390 -30.21 5.15 37.11
C GLY A 390 -31.56 5.15 36.39
N LYS A 391 -32.60 4.76 37.12
CA LYS A 391 -34.02 4.65 36.75
C LYS A 391 -34.66 5.93 36.18
N GLY A 392 -35.69 5.76 35.35
CA GLY A 392 -36.93 6.54 35.51
C GLY A 392 -37.76 6.84 34.25
N ASN A 393 -38.83 6.05 34.06
CA ASN A 393 -40.21 6.43 33.65
C ASN A 393 -40.46 7.17 32.31
N SER A 394 -41.58 7.07 31.60
CA SER A 394 -42.76 6.18 31.50
C SER A 394 -43.78 6.96 30.64
N SER A 395 -44.27 6.40 29.53
CA SER A 395 -45.61 6.63 28.92
C SER A 395 -45.62 5.98 27.52
N GLU A 396 -46.29 4.84 27.33
CA GLU A 396 -47.69 4.72 26.91
C GLU A 396 -48.08 5.58 25.69
N SER A 397 -48.14 4.95 24.51
CA SER A 397 -49.41 4.64 23.80
C SER A 397 -49.16 4.23 22.34
N SER A 398 -49.46 2.98 22.01
CA SER A 398 -49.87 2.53 20.67
C SER A 398 -51.42 2.60 20.60
N PRO A 399 -52.10 2.23 19.49
CA PRO A 399 -51.65 1.92 18.13
C PRO A 399 -52.46 2.66 17.03
N LEU A 400 -52.05 2.56 15.77
CA LEU A 400 -52.99 2.60 14.65
C LEU A 400 -52.52 1.68 13.50
N GLU A 401 -53.51 0.96 12.99
CA GLU A 401 -53.49 -0.05 11.95
C GLU A 401 -53.17 0.53 10.56
N GLY A 402 -52.61 -0.32 9.70
CA GLY A 402 -53.08 -0.54 8.33
C GLY A 402 -52.86 0.55 7.28
N ILE A 403 -51.92 0.32 6.36
CA ILE A 403 -52.13 -0.02 4.93
C ILE A 403 -50.84 -0.68 4.43
#